data_AF-S9S1B6-F1
#
_entry.id   AF-S9S1B6-F1
#
_cell.length_a   1.000
_cell.length_b   1.000
_cell.length_c   1.000
_cell.angle_alpha   90.00
_cell.angle_beta   90.00
_cell.angle_gamma   90.00
#
_symmetry.space_group_name_H-M   'P 1'
#
loop_
_entity.id
_entity.type
_entity.pdbx_description
1 polymer ?
#
loop_
_entity_poly.entity_id
_entity_poly.type
_entity_poly.pdbx_seq_one_letter_code
_entity_poly.pdbx_strand_id
1 'polypeptide(L)'
;MQTSRDEHPFLIWYAYLNKRAMAVIRKRDIFLNDIGAARFAMGVDEDSDRKTPALGVGVHDSKAIKSIDWSSAGFILGHKNRDWLALAARDIRQVDSVEPDPVPMRLWIPFTTGLFNAWAHKTTDKLELKRVKNGKGVVPVFEKTPFLSVSLQLKNHWSDLPS
;
A
#
# COMPACT_ATOMS: atom_id res chain seq x y z
N MET A 1 -35.45 -3.34 11.47
CA MET A 1 -34.29 -2.73 12.14
C MET A 1 -33.15 -2.77 11.15
N GLN A 2 -32.96 -1.72 10.35
CA GLN A 2 -31.85 -1.61 9.39
C GLN A 2 -30.60 -1.32 10.21
N THR A 3 -29.68 -2.29 10.27
CA THR A 3 -28.34 -2.09 10.82
C THR A 3 -27.72 -0.86 10.16
N SER A 4 -27.13 0.03 10.95
CA SER A 4 -26.35 1.15 10.43
C SER A 4 -25.34 0.60 9.42
N ARG A 5 -25.20 1.26 8.27
CA ARG A 5 -24.07 1.02 7.36
C ARG A 5 -22.80 1.20 8.19
N ASP A 6 -22.19 0.11 8.63
CA ASP A 6 -20.83 0.14 9.13
C ASP A 6 -19.95 0.53 7.96
N GLU A 7 -19.65 1.82 7.86
CA GLU A 7 -18.86 2.38 6.77
C GLU A 7 -17.49 1.68 6.76
N HIS A 8 -17.16 1.04 5.63
CA HIS A 8 -15.93 0.27 5.48
C HIS A 8 -14.71 1.15 5.83
N PRO A 9 -13.79 0.73 6.72
CA PRO A 9 -12.68 1.58 7.18
C PRO A 9 -11.84 2.17 6.05
N PHE A 10 -11.61 1.39 4.99
CA PHE A 10 -10.92 1.85 3.79
C PHE A 10 -11.67 2.96 3.03
N LEU A 11 -13.01 2.91 2.98
CA LEU A 11 -13.82 3.91 2.29
C LEU A 11 -13.76 5.25 3.03
N ILE A 12 -13.88 5.24 4.36
CA ILE A 12 -13.72 6.45 5.19
C ILE A 12 -12.34 7.06 4.99
N TRP A 13 -11.30 6.21 5.02
CA TRP A 13 -9.92 6.63 4.81
C TRP A 13 -9.72 7.27 3.44
N TYR A 14 -10.19 6.63 2.37
CA TYR A 14 -10.11 7.18 1.02
C TYR A 14 -10.90 8.49 0.89
N ALA A 15 -12.12 8.56 1.43
CA ALA A 15 -12.95 9.77 1.39
C ALA A 15 -12.25 10.96 2.06
N TYR A 16 -11.60 10.73 3.20
CA TYR A 16 -10.78 11.75 3.87
C TYR A 16 -9.63 12.24 2.99
N LEU A 17 -8.88 11.32 2.37
CA LEU A 17 -7.76 11.68 1.50
C LEU A 17 -8.22 12.39 0.23
N ASN A 18 -9.29 11.92 -0.39
CA ASN A 18 -9.86 12.53 -1.59
C ASN A 18 -10.34 13.96 -1.31
N LYS A 19 -11.08 14.18 -0.21
CA LYS A 19 -11.53 15.52 0.21
C LYS A 19 -10.39 16.52 0.40
N ARG A 20 -9.18 16.03 0.73
CA ARG A 20 -7.97 16.83 0.92
C ARG A 20 -7.05 16.85 -0.30
N ALA A 21 -7.52 16.37 -1.46
CA ALA A 21 -6.75 16.24 -2.69
C ALA A 21 -5.45 15.43 -2.52
N MET A 22 -5.41 14.49 -1.57
CA MET A 22 -4.26 13.61 -1.31
C MET A 22 -4.32 12.30 -2.10
N ALA A 23 -5.51 11.93 -2.58
CA ALA A 23 -5.76 10.73 -3.36
C ALA A 23 -6.76 10.98 -4.49
N VAL A 24 -6.60 10.27 -5.60
CA VAL A 24 -7.54 10.30 -6.74
C VAL A 24 -7.78 8.88 -7.27
N ILE A 25 -9.03 8.56 -7.61
CA ILE A 25 -9.35 7.35 -8.37
C ILE A 25 -9.19 7.64 -9.86
N ARG A 26 -8.48 6.75 -10.56
CA ARG A 26 -8.44 6.74 -12.03
C ARG A 26 -8.75 5.33 -12.51
N LYS A 27 -9.80 5.22 -13.32
CA LYS A 27 -10.39 3.93 -13.71
C LYS A 27 -10.82 3.14 -12.46
N ARG A 28 -9.99 2.22 -11.98
CA ARG A 28 -10.24 1.35 -10.81
C ARG A 28 -9.13 1.40 -9.76
N ASP A 29 -8.12 2.25 -9.98
CA ASP A 29 -6.95 2.34 -9.14
C ASP A 29 -6.94 3.66 -8.35
N ILE A 30 -6.41 3.62 -7.14
CA ILE A 30 -6.23 4.76 -6.26
C ILE A 30 -4.79 5.24 -6.38
N PHE A 31 -4.61 6.53 -6.66
CA PHE A 31 -3.30 7.18 -6.76
C PHE A 31 -3.14 8.19 -5.65
N LEU A 32 -2.11 8.02 -4.83
CA LEU A 32 -1.70 9.02 -3.85
C LEU A 32 -0.77 10.05 -4.50
N ASN A 33 -0.80 11.27 -3.98
CA ASN A 33 0.24 12.28 -4.24
C ASN A 33 1.30 12.25 -3.12
N ASP A 34 2.26 13.18 -3.16
CA ASP A 34 3.33 13.25 -2.16
C ASP A 34 2.83 13.47 -0.73
N ILE A 35 1.73 14.22 -0.57
CA ILE A 35 1.14 14.51 0.73
C ILE A 35 0.47 13.26 1.29
N GLY A 36 -0.29 12.54 0.45
CA GLY A 36 -0.89 11.25 0.83
C GLY A 36 0.16 10.18 1.11
N ALA A 37 1.23 10.14 0.31
CA ALA A 37 2.33 9.21 0.47
C ALA A 37 3.17 9.47 1.73
N ALA A 38 3.19 10.69 2.28
CA ALA A 38 3.90 11.02 3.51
C ALA A 38 3.40 10.24 4.75
N ARG A 39 2.22 9.62 4.65
CA ARG A 39 1.62 8.72 5.65
C ARG A 39 2.25 7.31 5.64
N PHE A 40 3.11 7.06 4.67
CA PHE A 40 3.84 5.81 4.49
C PHE A 40 5.34 6.04 4.63
N ALA A 41 6.05 4.98 5.03
CA ALA A 41 7.50 4.96 5.10
C ALA A 41 8.03 3.66 4.49
N MET A 42 9.23 3.69 3.94
CA MET A 42 9.91 2.48 3.48
C MET A 42 11.11 2.22 4.35
N GLY A 43 11.31 0.95 4.68
CA GLY A 43 12.43 0.51 5.50
C GLY A 43 12.82 -0.93 5.19
N VAL A 44 13.73 -1.43 6.02
CA VAL A 44 14.17 -2.83 6.03
C VAL A 44 13.73 -3.39 7.37
N ASP A 45 13.19 -4.60 7.38
CA ASP A 45 13.06 -5.35 8.62
C ASP A 45 14.41 -5.94 9.01
N GLU A 46 15.07 -5.31 9.98
CA GLU A 46 16.39 -5.72 10.49
C GLU A 46 16.30 -6.97 11.38
N ASP A 47 15.12 -7.25 11.96
CA ASP A 47 14.89 -8.45 12.79
C ASP A 47 14.71 -9.72 11.93
N SER A 48 14.60 -9.59 10.60
CA SER A 48 14.51 -10.72 9.68
C SER A 48 15.88 -11.10 9.13
N ASP A 49 16.25 -12.39 9.20
CA ASP A 49 17.49 -12.92 8.61
C ASP A 49 17.66 -12.59 7.11
N ARG A 50 16.55 -12.25 6.43
CA ARG A 50 16.49 -12.00 4.99
C ARG A 50 16.44 -10.52 4.60
N LYS A 51 16.55 -9.57 5.53
CA LYS A 51 16.44 -8.12 5.27
C LYS A 51 15.24 -7.82 4.36
N THR A 52 14.04 -8.17 4.80
CA THR A 52 12.81 -8.01 4.02
C THR A 52 12.41 -6.53 3.90
N PRO A 53 11.95 -6.04 2.74
CA PRO A 53 11.44 -4.68 2.64
C PRO A 53 10.17 -4.54 3.48
N ALA A 54 10.07 -3.41 4.19
CA ALA A 54 8.91 -3.08 5.00
C ALA A 54 8.27 -1.77 4.54
N LEU A 55 6.97 -1.81 4.26
CA LEU A 55 6.11 -0.63 4.13
C LEU A 55 5.54 -0.28 5.51
N GLY A 56 5.98 0.85 6.04
CA GLY A 56 5.46 1.46 7.24
C GLY A 56 4.17 2.18 6.92
N VAL A 57 3.11 1.86 7.66
CA VAL A 57 1.80 2.50 7.56
C VAL A 57 1.52 3.21 8.87
N GLY A 58 1.16 4.49 8.82
CA GLY A 58 0.81 5.26 10.02
C GLY A 58 -0.23 4.53 10.87
N VAL A 59 -0.10 4.59 12.21
CA VAL A 59 -0.96 3.85 13.14
C VAL A 59 -2.45 4.07 12.83
N HIS A 60 -2.85 5.32 12.57
CA HIS A 60 -4.23 5.70 12.25
C HIS A 60 -4.71 5.19 10.88
N ASP A 61 -3.80 4.94 9.95
CA ASP A 61 -4.11 4.43 8.60
C ASP A 61 -4.13 2.90 8.57
N SER A 62 -3.42 2.24 9.49
CA SER A 62 -3.23 0.79 9.48
C SER A 62 -4.54 0.00 9.54
N LYS A 63 -5.56 0.50 10.26
CA LYS A 63 -6.90 -0.13 10.30
C LYS A 63 -7.57 -0.13 8.93
N ALA A 64 -7.46 0.97 8.19
CA ALA A 64 -8.01 1.09 6.85
C ALA A 64 -7.26 0.20 5.87
N ILE A 65 -5.93 0.27 5.86
CA ILE A 65 -5.11 -0.55 4.97
C ILE A 65 -5.31 -2.04 5.24
N LYS A 66 -5.37 -2.47 6.50
CA LYS A 66 -5.62 -3.87 6.88
C LYS A 66 -7.02 -4.38 6.49
N SER A 67 -7.99 -3.49 6.27
CA SER A 67 -9.36 -3.90 5.91
C SER A 67 -9.52 -4.38 4.47
N ILE A 68 -8.48 -4.25 3.64
CA ILE A 68 -8.47 -4.77 2.27
C ILE A 68 -7.57 -6.00 2.21
N ASP A 69 -8.02 -7.04 1.52
CA ASP A 69 -7.23 -8.25 1.28
C ASP A 69 -6.21 -8.04 0.15
N TRP A 70 -5.10 -7.40 0.50
CA TRP A 70 -4.01 -7.18 -0.45
C TRP A 70 -3.31 -8.49 -0.77
N SER A 71 -3.36 -8.88 -2.04
CA SER A 71 -2.79 -10.14 -2.52
C SER A 71 -1.31 -10.02 -2.90
N SER A 72 -0.88 -8.85 -3.36
CA SER A 72 0.46 -8.63 -3.87
C SER A 72 0.87 -7.17 -3.81
N ALA A 73 2.17 -6.95 -3.97
CA ALA A 73 2.78 -5.64 -4.10
C ALA A 73 3.76 -5.62 -5.27
N GLY A 74 4.08 -4.45 -5.79
CA GLY A 74 5.21 -4.30 -6.70
C GLY A 74 5.85 -2.93 -6.68
N PHE A 75 7.17 -2.95 -6.91
CA PHE A 75 7.97 -1.75 -7.09
C PHE A 75 8.13 -1.45 -8.56
N ILE A 76 7.92 -0.18 -8.92
CA ILE A 76 8.15 0.36 -10.26
C ILE A 76 9.14 1.50 -10.14
N LEU A 77 10.26 1.39 -10.85
CA LEU A 77 11.41 2.29 -10.70
C LEU A 77 11.38 3.39 -11.75
N GLY A 78 11.65 4.63 -11.34
CA GLY A 78 11.91 5.76 -12.25
C GLY A 78 10.77 6.18 -13.18
N HIS A 79 9.56 5.63 -13.03
CA HIS A 79 8.43 5.98 -13.89
C HIS A 79 7.98 7.43 -13.65
N LYS A 80 8.12 8.28 -14.68
CA LYS A 80 7.86 9.72 -14.62
C LYS A 80 8.66 10.41 -13.51
N ASN A 81 9.95 10.09 -13.42
CA ASN A 81 10.88 10.62 -12.42
C ASN A 81 10.45 10.33 -10.97
N ARG A 82 9.79 9.19 -10.74
CA ARG A 82 9.35 8.72 -9.42
C ARG A 82 9.43 7.21 -9.32
N ASP A 83 9.70 6.75 -8.11
CA ASP A 83 9.49 5.35 -7.77
C ASP A 83 8.06 5.16 -7.28
N TRP A 84 7.46 4.01 -7.55
CA TRP A 84 6.09 3.70 -7.14
C TRP A 84 6.05 2.35 -6.45
N LEU A 85 5.34 2.29 -5.33
CA LEU A 85 4.87 1.05 -4.75
C LEU A 85 3.39 0.90 -5.08
N ALA A 86 3.01 -0.23 -5.65
CA ALA A 86 1.61 -0.59 -5.83
C ALA A 86 1.26 -1.72 -4.87
N LEU A 87 0.18 -1.58 -4.11
CA LEU A 87 -0.50 -2.69 -3.44
C LEU A 87 -1.69 -3.12 -4.30
N ALA A 88 -1.88 -4.41 -4.51
CA ALA A 88 -2.92 -4.94 -5.39
C ALA A 88 -3.83 -5.94 -4.67
N ALA A 89 -5.13 -5.68 -4.72
CA ALA A 89 -6.18 -6.58 -4.27
C ALA A 89 -6.88 -7.16 -5.50
N ARG A 90 -7.12 -8.49 -5.49
CA ARG A 90 -7.88 -9.17 -6.54
C ARG A 90 -9.38 -8.90 -6.42
N ASP A 91 -9.82 -8.62 -5.21
CA ASP A 91 -11.21 -8.33 -4.91
C ASP A 91 -11.29 -7.46 -3.66
N ILE A 92 -11.98 -6.32 -3.75
CA ILE A 92 -12.23 -5.41 -2.62
C ILE A 92 -13.66 -5.48 -2.09
N ARG A 93 -14.49 -6.37 -2.66
CA ARG A 93 -15.87 -6.54 -2.22
C ARG A 93 -15.91 -7.01 -0.77
N GLN A 94 -16.95 -6.59 -0.05
CA GLN A 94 -17.26 -7.19 1.26
C GLN A 94 -17.68 -8.65 1.07
N VAL A 95 -17.47 -9.48 2.10
CA VAL A 95 -17.75 -10.92 2.07
C VAL A 95 -19.22 -11.23 1.71
N ASP A 96 -20.12 -10.31 2.02
CA ASP A 96 -21.56 -10.37 1.78
C ASP A 96 -22.02 -9.57 0.54
N SER A 97 -21.08 -9.15 -0.32
CA SER A 97 -21.40 -8.44 -1.56
C SER A 97 -22.23 -9.32 -2.50
N VAL A 98 -23.29 -8.73 -3.06
CA VAL A 98 -24.17 -9.37 -4.06
C VAL A 98 -23.67 -9.22 -5.49
N GLU A 99 -22.60 -8.43 -5.71
CA GLU A 99 -22.00 -8.30 -7.03
C GLU A 99 -21.40 -9.66 -7.45
N PRO A 100 -21.57 -10.12 -8.69
CA PRO A 100 -21.08 -11.43 -9.12
C PRO A 100 -19.57 -11.43 -9.40
N ASP A 101 -19.05 -10.35 -9.98
CA ASP A 101 -17.67 -10.28 -10.47
C ASP A 101 -16.70 -9.66 -9.45
N PRO A 102 -15.48 -10.20 -9.28
CA PRO A 102 -14.44 -9.58 -8.47
C PRO A 102 -14.17 -8.14 -8.89
N VAL A 103 -13.97 -7.27 -7.89
CA VAL A 103 -13.61 -5.87 -8.13
C VAL A 103 -12.14 -5.69 -7.77
N PRO A 104 -11.20 -5.83 -8.71
CA PRO A 104 -9.81 -5.65 -8.39
C PRO A 104 -9.47 -4.16 -8.31
N MET A 105 -8.47 -3.85 -7.49
CA MET A 105 -8.06 -2.48 -7.21
C MET A 105 -6.58 -2.44 -6.84
N ARG A 106 -5.88 -1.41 -7.31
CA ARG A 106 -4.53 -1.10 -6.84
C ARG A 106 -4.47 0.22 -6.10
N LEU A 107 -3.62 0.28 -5.08
CA LEU A 107 -3.22 1.51 -4.40
C LEU A 107 -1.79 1.85 -4.79
N TRP A 108 -1.62 3.00 -5.43
CA TRP A 108 -0.35 3.51 -5.92
C TRP A 108 0.20 4.59 -5.01
N ILE A 109 1.38 4.31 -4.44
CA ILE A 109 2.06 5.14 -3.46
C ILE A 109 3.37 5.64 -4.08
N PRO A 110 3.49 6.93 -4.40
CA PRO A 110 4.72 7.49 -4.94
C PRO A 110 5.80 7.61 -3.86
N PHE A 111 7.04 7.37 -4.27
CA PHE A 111 8.24 7.57 -3.48
C PHE A 111 9.29 8.35 -4.28
N THR A 112 10.28 8.89 -3.57
CA THR A 112 11.43 9.54 -4.19
C THR A 112 12.19 8.54 -5.04
N THR A 113 12.58 8.94 -6.26
CA THR A 113 13.34 8.11 -7.18
C THR A 113 14.62 7.57 -6.54
N GLY A 114 14.93 6.31 -6.82
CA GLY A 114 16.12 5.63 -6.33
C GLY A 114 15.97 5.01 -4.96
N LEU A 115 14.84 5.24 -4.26
CA LEU A 115 14.54 4.64 -2.97
C LEU A 115 14.50 3.11 -3.05
N PHE A 116 14.04 2.58 -4.19
CA PHE A 116 13.92 1.13 -4.39
C PHE A 116 15.13 0.48 -5.07
N ASN A 117 16.18 1.24 -5.38
CA ASN A 117 17.40 0.70 -6.02
C ASN A 117 18.05 -0.40 -5.18
N ALA A 118 18.01 -0.28 -3.86
CA ALA A 118 18.55 -1.29 -2.94
C ALA A 118 17.82 -2.65 -3.04
N TRP A 119 16.61 -2.66 -3.62
CA TRP A 119 15.75 -3.84 -3.78
C TRP A 119 15.74 -4.36 -5.22
N ALA A 120 16.06 -3.52 -6.20
CA ALA A 120 16.08 -3.88 -7.62
C ALA A 120 16.95 -5.12 -7.92
N HIS A 121 18.00 -5.33 -7.13
CA HIS A 121 18.96 -6.43 -7.29
C HIS A 121 18.87 -7.50 -6.21
N LYS A 122 17.87 -7.43 -5.30
CA LYS A 122 17.68 -8.41 -4.24
C LYS A 122 16.50 -9.33 -4.56
N THR A 123 16.68 -10.62 -4.32
CA THR A 123 15.64 -11.65 -4.47
C THR A 123 14.71 -11.67 -3.26
N THR A 124 13.99 -10.57 -3.02
CA THR A 124 12.93 -10.55 -2.03
C THR A 124 11.59 -10.82 -2.72
N ASP A 125 10.88 -11.83 -2.21
CA ASP A 125 9.59 -12.29 -2.72
C ASP A 125 8.40 -11.76 -1.90
N LYS A 126 8.68 -10.97 -0.86
CA LYS A 126 7.70 -10.49 0.11
C LYS A 126 7.90 -9.03 0.49
N LEU A 127 6.78 -8.35 0.73
CA LEU A 127 6.72 -7.04 1.34
C LEU A 127 5.95 -7.18 2.66
N GLU A 128 6.55 -6.67 3.73
CA GLU A 128 5.89 -6.61 5.03
C GLU A 128 5.22 -5.26 5.23
N LEU A 129 3.98 -5.26 5.71
CA LEU A 129 3.29 -4.05 6.13
C LEU A 129 3.30 -3.99 7.65
N LYS A 130 3.96 -2.95 8.16
CA LYS A 130 4.18 -2.73 9.58
C LYS A 130 3.57 -1.40 9.99
N ARG A 131 3.10 -1.30 11.22
CA ARG A 131 2.72 0.01 11.76
C ARG A 131 3.98 0.83 12.01
N VAL A 132 3.89 2.12 11.74
CA VAL A 132 4.96 3.08 12.06
C VAL A 132 4.41 4.17 12.98
N LYS A 133 5.09 4.42 14.09
CA LYS A 133 4.67 5.43 15.07
C LYS A 133 4.87 6.87 14.56
N ASN A 134 5.90 7.07 13.74
CA ASN A 134 6.30 8.38 13.21
C ASN A 134 6.30 8.37 11.67
N GLY A 135 5.75 9.42 11.04
CA GLY A 135 5.71 9.58 9.58
C GLY A 135 6.98 10.19 8.99
N LYS A 136 6.95 10.51 7.69
CA LYS A 136 8.07 11.08 6.91
C LYS A 136 8.60 12.39 7.53
N GLY A 137 9.90 12.44 7.86
CA GLY A 137 10.58 13.61 8.47
C GLY A 137 11.36 13.29 9.76
N VAL A 138 11.08 12.14 10.37
CA VAL A 138 11.86 11.53 11.46
C VAL A 138 12.17 10.09 11.04
N VAL A 139 13.25 9.50 11.54
CA VAL A 139 13.57 8.09 11.26
C VAL A 139 12.36 7.22 11.65
N PRO A 140 11.76 6.48 10.70
CA PRO A 140 10.54 5.71 10.96
C PRO A 140 10.84 4.59 11.97
N VAL A 141 10.03 4.52 13.03
CA VAL A 141 10.11 3.45 14.04
C VAL A 141 8.99 2.45 13.76
N PHE A 142 9.38 1.32 13.17
CA PHE A 142 8.48 0.23 12.84
C PHE A 142 8.13 -0.59 14.08
N GLU A 143 6.88 -1.04 14.18
CA GLU A 143 6.53 -2.12 15.10
C GLU A 143 7.21 -3.41 14.65
N LYS A 144 7.65 -4.25 15.60
CA LYS A 144 8.39 -5.49 15.31
C LYS A 144 7.60 -6.44 14.41
N THR A 145 6.33 -6.66 14.75
CA THR A 145 5.48 -7.63 14.05
C THR A 145 4.73 -6.98 12.89
N PRO A 146 4.82 -7.51 11.65
CA PRO A 146 3.96 -7.06 10.57
C PRO A 146 2.49 -7.40 10.86
N PHE A 147 1.59 -6.52 10.44
CA PHE A 147 0.15 -6.80 10.50
C PHE A 147 -0.37 -7.45 9.22
N LEU A 148 0.44 -7.41 8.16
CA LEU A 148 0.18 -8.07 6.88
C LEU A 148 1.51 -8.33 6.16
N SER A 149 1.59 -9.44 5.44
CA SER A 149 2.71 -9.76 4.55
C SER A 149 2.13 -10.16 3.20
N VAL A 150 2.64 -9.57 2.12
CA VAL A 150 2.13 -9.79 0.76
C VAL A 150 3.26 -10.23 -0.17
N SER A 151 2.94 -10.97 -1.22
CA SER A 151 3.91 -11.32 -2.25
C SER A 151 4.39 -10.06 -2.96
N LEU A 152 5.71 -9.87 -3.04
CA LEU A 152 6.33 -8.74 -3.72
C LEU A 152 6.82 -9.19 -5.10
N GLN A 153 6.43 -8.42 -6.11
CA GLN A 153 6.85 -8.61 -7.48
C GLN A 153 7.64 -7.38 -7.91
N LEU A 154 8.94 -7.54 -8.19
CA LEU A 154 9.72 -6.51 -8.86
C LEU A 154 9.24 -6.41 -10.30
N LYS A 155 8.56 -5.31 -10.63
CA LYS A 155 7.89 -5.14 -11.91
C LYS A 155 8.32 -3.81 -12.52
N ASN A 156 9.15 -3.90 -13.55
CA ASN A 156 9.81 -2.72 -14.12
C ASN A 156 8.83 -1.83 -14.91
N HIS A 157 7.64 -2.34 -15.27
CA HIS A 157 6.64 -1.56 -16.00
C HIS A 157 5.27 -1.53 -15.32
N TRP A 158 4.60 -0.40 -15.51
CA TRP A 158 3.27 -0.09 -14.98
C TRP A 158 2.18 -1.10 -15.41
N SER A 159 2.35 -1.69 -16.60
CA SER A 159 1.47 -2.72 -17.17
C SER A 159 1.62 -4.08 -16.52
N ASP A 160 2.73 -4.33 -15.83
CA ASP A 160 3.10 -5.68 -15.44
C ASP A 160 2.29 -6.12 -14.22
N LEU A 161 1.77 -5.20 -13.41
CA LEU A 161 1.01 -5.56 -12.21
C LEU A 161 -0.32 -6.21 -12.60
N PRO A 162 -0.73 -7.32 -11.95
CA PRO A 162 -2.01 -7.96 -12.25
C PRO A 162 -3.14 -6.94 -12.04
N SER A 163 -4.06 -6.87 -12.99
CA SER A 163 -5.24 -6.02 -12.91
C SER A 163 -6.27 -6.55 -11.97
#